data_AF-A0A1G9M1J1-F1
#
_entry.id   AF-A0A1G9M1J1-F1
#
_cell.length_a   1.000
_cell.length_b   1.000
_cell.length_c   1.000
_cell.angle_alpha   90.00
_cell.angle_beta   90.00
_cell.angle_gamma   90.00
#
_symmetry.space_group_name_H-M   'P 1'
#
loop_
_entity.id
_entity.type
_entity.pdbx_description
1 polymer ?
#
loop_
_entity_poly.entity_id
_entity_poly.type
_entity_poly.pdbx_seq_one_letter_code
_entity_poly.pdbx_strand_id
1 'polypeptide(L)'
;MSFSEKILLWYSGNKRSLPWRSTRDPYKIWLSEIMLQQTRVAQGLPYYLKFNEAFPAVEHLANASEEQVLKLWQGLGYYSRARNLHATAKMVVEAYGGHFPNTYKELLNLKGVGDYTASAIASICFDELQPVVDGNVYRVLARYFGVDTPINSTSGVKYFKQLAREVMNTENIRDYNQAIMEFGAIQCAPKNPKCSNCPLNESCVALQKNLVDLLPVKINKTKVKKRYFNYLVMLDTENQIKLQQRRGKGIWQNLWEFPLFETKTESNMSEIKHHLTSNFGLGSSTEISLHNEDQIVHKLSHQHLYTKFWIVKTDARFDDGIALRKLDEFPVPVLIADLIKTLKNSYF
;
A
#
# COMPACT_ATOMS: atom_id res chain seq x y z
N MET A 1 36.12 13.49 1.48
CA MET A 1 34.67 13.47 1.70
C MET A 1 34.25 12.16 2.34
N SER A 2 33.49 12.23 3.42
CA SER A 2 32.86 11.08 4.08
C SER A 2 31.76 10.45 3.19
N PHE A 3 31.26 9.28 3.59
CA PHE A 3 30.14 8.63 2.92
C PHE A 3 28.90 9.55 2.84
N SER A 4 28.54 10.19 3.95
CA SER A 4 27.36 11.05 4.02
C SER A 4 27.51 12.35 3.24
N GLU A 5 28.71 12.94 3.21
CA GLU A 5 29.02 14.11 2.38
C GLU A 5 28.86 13.79 0.88
N LYS A 6 29.36 12.63 0.43
CA LYS A 6 29.19 12.18 -0.97
C LYS A 6 27.71 12.01 -1.34
N ILE A 7 26.90 11.46 -0.43
CA ILE A 7 25.45 11.29 -0.60
C ILE A 7 24.74 12.64 -0.68
N LEU A 8 25.05 13.58 0.22
CA LEU A 8 24.46 14.92 0.24
C LEU A 8 24.84 15.71 -1.01
N LEU A 9 26.11 15.67 -1.42
CA LEU A 9 26.58 16.34 -2.63
C LEU A 9 25.84 15.80 -3.87
N TRP A 10 25.72 14.48 -3.99
CA TRP A 10 24.95 13.86 -5.07
C TRP A 10 23.48 14.32 -5.03
N TYR A 11 22.86 14.38 -3.86
CA TYR A 11 21.46 14.76 -3.72
C TYR A 11 21.18 16.20 -4.16
N SER A 12 22.12 17.12 -3.90
CA SER A 12 21.99 18.53 -4.31
C SER A 12 21.72 18.72 -5.81
N GLY A 13 22.35 17.89 -6.66
CA GLY A 13 22.19 17.94 -8.11
C GLY A 13 21.20 16.94 -8.70
N ASN A 14 20.72 15.96 -7.94
CA ASN A 14 19.95 14.82 -8.47
C ASN A 14 18.55 14.61 -7.83
N LYS A 15 18.20 15.36 -6.78
CA LYS A 15 16.91 15.19 -6.09
C LYS A 15 15.73 15.46 -7.03
N ARG A 16 14.77 14.54 -7.06
CA ARG A 16 13.49 14.79 -7.74
C ARG A 16 12.68 15.84 -6.99
N SER A 17 12.02 16.73 -7.73
CA SER A 17 11.00 17.63 -7.20
C SER A 17 9.75 16.83 -6.84
N LEU A 18 9.46 16.74 -5.53
CA LEU A 18 8.30 16.03 -5.00
C LEU A 18 7.57 16.97 -4.02
N PRO A 19 6.23 17.02 -4.00
CA PRO A 19 5.48 17.98 -3.19
C PRO A 19 5.84 17.94 -1.69
N TRP A 20 5.95 16.74 -1.13
CA TRP A 20 6.30 16.53 0.28
C TRP A 20 7.75 16.93 0.62
N ARG A 21 8.65 17.12 -0.35
CA ARG A 21 10.01 17.61 -0.07
C ARG A 21 10.08 19.13 0.11
N SER A 22 9.05 19.84 -0.33
CA SER A 22 8.99 21.31 -0.27
C SER A 22 8.34 21.83 1.01
N THR A 23 8.10 20.95 1.99
CA THR A 23 7.46 21.28 3.26
C THR A 23 8.16 20.58 4.44
N ARG A 24 7.86 21.06 5.65
CA ARG A 24 8.19 20.41 6.94
C ARG A 24 6.94 20.06 7.74
N ASP A 25 5.76 20.25 7.14
CA ASP A 25 4.47 19.95 7.74
C ASP A 25 4.36 18.44 8.04
N PRO A 26 4.29 18.04 9.33
CA PRO A 26 4.23 16.64 9.73
C PRO A 26 3.05 15.89 9.11
N TYR A 27 1.90 16.53 8.93
CA TYR A 27 0.73 15.89 8.32
C TYR A 27 1.02 15.49 6.87
N LYS A 28 1.59 16.41 6.10
CA LYS A 28 1.92 16.19 4.67
C LYS A 28 3.05 15.17 4.49
N ILE A 29 4.07 15.22 5.34
CA ILE A 29 5.15 14.23 5.33
C ILE A 29 4.58 12.85 5.69
N TRP A 30 3.88 12.72 6.81
CA TRP A 30 3.27 11.48 7.25
C TRP A 30 2.34 10.87 6.19
N LEU A 31 1.48 11.68 5.58
CA LEU A 31 0.59 11.24 4.50
C LEU A 31 1.38 10.61 3.35
N SER A 32 2.45 11.28 2.90
CA SER A 32 3.32 10.76 1.83
C SER A 32 4.03 9.47 2.24
N GLU A 33 4.55 9.40 3.46
CA GLU A 33 5.26 8.23 3.98
C GLU A 33 4.35 7.00 4.04
N ILE A 34 3.12 7.15 4.55
CA ILE A 34 2.15 6.04 4.60
C ILE A 34 1.75 5.61 3.18
N MET A 35 1.54 6.55 2.26
CA MET A 35 1.19 6.23 0.86
C MET A 35 2.30 5.51 0.10
N LEU A 36 3.57 5.84 0.36
CA LEU A 36 4.72 5.29 -0.36
C LEU A 36 5.23 3.97 0.23
N GLN A 37 4.69 3.52 1.38
CA GLN A 37 4.94 2.18 1.88
C GLN A 37 4.60 1.13 0.81
N GLN A 38 5.60 0.39 0.34
CA GLN A 38 5.46 -0.64 -0.71
C GLN A 38 4.80 -0.14 -2.00
N THR A 39 4.87 1.17 -2.26
CA THR A 39 4.23 1.82 -3.41
C THR A 39 5.25 2.72 -4.10
N ARG A 40 5.34 2.64 -5.43
CA ARG A 40 6.28 3.47 -6.19
C ARG A 40 5.81 4.93 -6.22
N VAL A 41 6.75 5.87 -6.22
CA VAL A 41 6.45 7.32 -6.28
C VAL A 41 5.52 7.67 -7.44
N ALA A 42 5.75 7.13 -8.64
CA ALA A 42 4.90 7.40 -9.80
C ALA A 42 3.43 6.96 -9.62
N GLN A 43 3.20 5.91 -8.83
CA GLN A 43 1.85 5.44 -8.50
C GLN A 43 1.25 6.21 -7.33
N GLY A 44 2.05 6.54 -6.31
CA GLY A 44 1.57 7.22 -5.09
C GLY A 44 1.32 8.72 -5.27
N LEU A 45 2.08 9.40 -6.13
CA LEU A 45 2.01 10.87 -6.28
C LEU A 45 0.59 11.36 -6.66
N PRO A 46 -0.12 10.78 -7.66
CA PRO A 46 -1.48 11.22 -7.97
C PRO A 46 -2.46 11.04 -6.80
N TYR A 47 -2.28 9.99 -5.98
CA TYR A 47 -3.11 9.78 -4.78
C TYR A 47 -2.79 10.78 -3.70
N TYR A 48 -1.50 11.07 -3.46
CA TYR A 48 -1.08 12.10 -2.51
C TYR A 48 -1.71 13.45 -2.84
N LEU A 49 -1.67 13.86 -4.11
CA LEU A 49 -2.26 15.12 -4.55
C LEU A 49 -3.76 15.16 -4.29
N LYS A 50 -4.51 14.12 -4.69
CA LYS A 50 -5.96 14.02 -4.45
C LYS A 50 -6.32 14.01 -2.97
N PHE A 51 -5.56 13.30 -2.15
CA PHE A 51 -5.78 13.27 -0.70
C PHE A 51 -5.48 14.62 -0.05
N ASN A 52 -4.39 15.28 -0.44
CA ASN A 52 -4.03 16.58 0.11
C ASN A 52 -5.01 17.68 -0.35
N GLU A 53 -5.63 17.52 -1.53
CA GLU A 53 -6.72 18.39 -1.99
C GLU A 53 -8.01 18.15 -1.19
N ALA A 54 -8.43 16.88 -1.04
CA ALA A 54 -9.64 16.53 -0.30
C ALA A 54 -9.53 16.75 1.21
N PHE A 55 -8.33 16.53 1.77
CA PHE A 55 -8.02 16.66 3.18
C PHE A 55 -6.75 17.50 3.34
N PRO A 56 -6.84 18.83 3.33
CA PRO A 56 -5.66 19.70 3.39
C PRO A 56 -4.95 19.71 4.75
N ALA A 57 -5.64 19.29 5.82
CA ALA A 57 -5.11 19.22 7.19
C ALA A 57 -5.63 17.95 7.90
N VAL A 58 -4.98 17.59 9.01
CA VAL A 58 -5.27 16.34 9.74
C VAL A 58 -6.71 16.29 10.25
N GLU A 59 -7.29 17.44 10.61
CA GLU A 59 -8.67 17.60 11.06
C GLU A 59 -9.67 17.21 9.98
N HIS A 60 -9.41 17.59 8.72
CA HIS A 60 -10.25 17.22 7.59
C HIS A 60 -10.25 15.70 7.39
N LEU A 61 -9.09 15.08 7.50
CA LEU A 61 -8.97 13.62 7.39
C LEU A 61 -9.63 12.91 8.58
N ALA A 62 -9.49 13.45 9.80
CA ALA A 62 -10.09 12.89 11.00
C ALA A 62 -11.63 12.95 10.99
N ASN A 63 -12.20 14.03 10.43
CA ASN A 63 -13.64 14.23 10.32
C ASN A 63 -14.29 13.47 9.14
N ALA A 64 -13.50 12.94 8.23
CA ALA A 64 -14.01 12.18 7.09
C ALA A 64 -14.67 10.85 7.55
N SER A 65 -15.58 10.33 6.73
CA SER A 65 -16.04 8.96 6.91
C SER A 65 -14.96 7.98 6.46
N GLU A 66 -14.90 6.79 7.07
CA GLU A 66 -13.95 5.77 6.62
C GLU A 66 -14.20 5.37 5.16
N GLU A 67 -15.45 5.41 4.72
CA GLU A 67 -15.83 5.11 3.34
C GLU A 67 -15.24 6.13 2.35
N GLN A 68 -15.29 7.43 2.66
CA GLN A 68 -14.64 8.48 1.85
C GLN A 68 -13.13 8.26 1.75
N VAL A 69 -12.48 7.95 2.87
CA VAL A 69 -11.04 7.66 2.90
C VAL A 69 -10.69 6.43 2.06
N LEU A 70 -11.43 5.33 2.23
CA LEU A 70 -11.24 4.11 1.44
C LEU A 70 -11.51 4.33 -0.04
N LYS A 71 -12.45 5.21 -0.37
CA LYS A 71 -12.80 5.53 -1.75
C LYS A 71 -11.69 6.29 -2.46
N LEU A 72 -11.12 7.30 -1.82
CA LEU A 72 -9.96 8.00 -2.35
C LEU A 72 -8.73 7.09 -2.42
N TRP A 73 -8.60 6.12 -1.52
CA TRP A 73 -7.51 5.13 -1.50
C TRP A 73 -7.67 4.01 -2.54
N GLN A 74 -8.84 3.89 -3.17
CA GLN A 74 -9.19 2.80 -4.09
C GLN A 74 -8.15 2.69 -5.22
N GLY A 75 -7.49 1.53 -5.32
CA GLY A 75 -6.47 1.27 -6.32
C GLY A 75 -5.02 1.36 -5.82
N LEU A 76 -4.78 1.97 -4.65
CA LEU A 76 -3.43 2.07 -4.08
C LEU A 76 -2.98 0.78 -3.36
N GLY A 77 -3.93 -0.10 -3.02
CA GLY A 77 -3.66 -1.37 -2.35
C GLY A 77 -3.29 -1.22 -0.86
N TYR A 78 -3.16 -2.37 -0.17
CA TYR A 78 -2.89 -2.45 1.27
C TYR A 78 -3.81 -1.53 2.11
N TYR A 79 -5.13 -1.71 1.99
CA TYR A 79 -6.16 -0.86 2.60
C TYR A 79 -6.12 -0.76 4.13
N SER A 80 -5.39 -1.64 4.83
CA SER A 80 -5.08 -1.44 6.24
C SER A 80 -4.31 -0.14 6.50
N ARG A 81 -3.50 0.33 5.54
CA ARG A 81 -2.81 1.62 5.61
C ARG A 81 -3.81 2.77 5.65
N ALA A 82 -4.81 2.79 4.76
CA ALA A 82 -5.85 3.82 4.75
C ALA A 82 -6.63 3.89 6.07
N ARG A 83 -6.98 2.71 6.62
CA ARG A 83 -7.73 2.64 7.89
C ARG A 83 -6.88 3.03 9.09
N ASN A 84 -5.61 2.63 9.12
CA ASN A 84 -4.68 3.07 10.16
C ASN A 84 -4.38 4.57 10.04
N LEU A 85 -4.22 5.09 8.82
CA LEU A 85 -4.06 6.51 8.53
C LEU A 85 -5.25 7.29 9.12
N HIS A 86 -6.48 6.89 8.80
CA HIS A 86 -7.68 7.54 9.32
C HIS A 86 -7.79 7.46 10.85
N ALA A 87 -7.54 6.28 11.44
CA ALA A 87 -7.55 6.12 12.89
C ALA A 87 -6.48 6.98 13.59
N THR A 88 -5.30 7.12 12.98
CA THR A 88 -4.22 7.97 13.49
C THR A 88 -4.54 9.45 13.32
N ALA A 89 -5.20 9.87 12.23
CA ALA A 89 -5.66 11.25 12.08
C ALA A 89 -6.61 11.63 13.23
N LYS A 90 -7.58 10.76 13.54
CA LYS A 90 -8.48 10.93 14.70
C LYS A 90 -7.71 11.02 16.02
N MET A 91 -6.77 10.10 16.24
CA MET A 91 -5.92 10.12 17.42
C MET A 91 -5.11 11.41 17.55
N VAL A 92 -4.55 11.94 16.46
CA VAL A 92 -3.79 13.21 16.47
C VAL A 92 -4.69 14.38 16.85
N VAL A 93 -5.92 14.43 16.35
CA VAL A 93 -6.87 15.48 16.71
C VAL A 93 -7.32 15.35 18.18
N GLU A 94 -7.72 14.14 18.59
CA GLU A 94 -8.30 13.89 19.91
C GLU A 94 -7.28 13.95 21.05
N ALA A 95 -6.11 13.32 20.88
CA ALA A 95 -5.12 13.17 21.95
C ALA A 95 -4.00 14.23 21.89
N TYR A 96 -3.76 14.84 20.74
CA TYR A 96 -2.66 15.79 20.53
C TYR A 96 -3.12 17.15 19.98
N GLY A 97 -4.43 17.43 19.98
CA GLY A 97 -4.99 18.74 19.60
C GLY A 97 -4.66 19.15 18.17
N GLY A 98 -4.61 18.19 17.24
CA GLY A 98 -4.30 18.43 15.82
C GLY A 98 -2.81 18.51 15.50
N HIS A 99 -1.94 18.40 16.50
CA HIS A 99 -0.49 18.51 16.31
C HIS A 99 0.16 17.13 16.38
N PHE A 100 0.98 16.79 15.39
CA PHE A 100 1.76 15.55 15.47
C PHE A 100 2.77 15.63 16.61
N PRO A 101 3.00 14.52 17.35
CA PRO A 101 4.09 14.44 18.30
C PRO A 101 5.42 14.72 17.59
N ASN A 102 6.33 15.42 18.28
CA ASN A 102 7.59 15.87 17.69
C ASN A 102 8.79 14.99 18.04
N THR A 103 8.60 13.95 18.86
CA THR A 103 9.66 12.99 19.18
C THR A 103 9.40 11.63 18.54
N TYR A 104 10.48 10.96 18.15
CA TYR A 104 10.47 9.58 17.65
C TYR A 104 9.72 8.62 18.57
N LYS A 105 9.94 8.75 19.88
CA LYS A 105 9.32 7.87 20.89
C LYS A 105 7.80 8.02 20.90
N GLU A 106 7.28 9.23 20.78
CA GLU A 106 5.84 9.47 20.75
C GLU A 106 5.23 9.11 19.40
N LEU A 107 5.94 9.37 18.30
CA LEU A 107 5.50 8.99 16.96
C LEU A 107 5.28 7.47 16.82
N LEU A 108 6.07 6.65 17.50
CA LEU A 108 5.90 5.19 17.54
C LEU A 108 4.57 4.74 18.19
N ASN A 109 3.91 5.59 18.98
CA ASN A 109 2.63 5.25 19.59
C ASN A 109 1.46 5.39 18.59
N LEU A 110 1.68 6.05 17.46
CA LEU A 110 0.66 6.26 16.44
C LEU A 110 0.39 4.96 15.66
N LYS A 111 -0.88 4.68 15.37
CA LYS A 111 -1.28 3.45 14.69
C LYS A 111 -0.76 3.42 13.25
N GLY A 112 -0.08 2.34 12.90
CA GLY A 112 0.51 2.18 11.56
C GLY A 112 1.80 2.97 11.33
N VAL A 113 2.33 3.63 12.37
CA VAL A 113 3.66 4.24 12.36
C VAL A 113 4.65 3.26 12.99
N GLY A 114 5.58 2.75 12.18
CA GLY A 114 6.70 1.92 12.64
C GLY A 114 8.02 2.69 12.68
N ASP A 115 9.12 2.01 13.04
CA ASP A 115 10.48 2.58 13.14
C ASP A 115 10.84 3.50 11.97
N TYR A 116 10.62 3.05 10.73
CA TYR A 116 10.90 3.82 9.53
C TYR A 116 10.11 5.14 9.49
N THR A 117 8.77 5.07 9.59
CA THR A 117 7.91 6.25 9.46
C THR A 117 8.10 7.22 10.63
N ALA A 118 8.30 6.71 11.85
CA ALA A 118 8.64 7.54 13.00
C ALA A 118 9.99 8.25 12.79
N SER A 119 11.02 7.53 12.32
CA SER A 119 12.34 8.13 12.03
C SER A 119 12.26 9.18 10.91
N ALA A 120 11.46 8.92 9.87
CA ALA A 120 11.28 9.83 8.77
C ALA A 120 10.59 11.13 9.22
N ILE A 121 9.49 11.05 9.96
CA ILE A 121 8.80 12.24 10.47
C ILE A 121 9.69 13.00 11.47
N ALA A 122 10.28 12.30 12.45
CA ALA A 122 11.14 12.90 13.48
C ALA A 122 12.31 13.68 12.86
N SER A 123 13.02 13.08 11.90
CA SER A 123 14.15 13.73 11.25
C SER A 123 13.76 14.82 10.24
N ILE A 124 12.75 14.58 9.39
CA ILE A 124 12.39 15.51 8.31
C ILE A 124 11.64 16.74 8.83
N CYS A 125 10.79 16.55 9.84
CA CYS A 125 9.97 17.63 10.37
C CYS A 125 10.68 18.33 11.52
N PHE A 126 11.36 17.58 12.40
CA PHE A 126 11.84 18.07 13.68
C PHE A 126 13.36 17.97 13.90
N ASP A 127 14.12 17.61 12.85
CA ASP A 127 15.60 17.47 12.89
C ASP A 127 16.12 16.51 13.97
N GLU A 128 15.29 15.59 14.46
CA GLU A 128 15.74 14.58 15.42
C GLU A 128 16.74 13.63 14.74
N LEU A 129 17.83 13.30 15.44
CA LEU A 129 18.92 12.43 14.95
C LEU A 129 18.51 10.95 14.87
N GLN A 130 17.56 10.66 14.00
CA GLN A 130 17.02 9.34 13.75
C GLN A 130 17.33 8.91 12.31
N PRO A 131 18.13 7.85 12.10
CA PRO A 131 18.39 7.35 10.76
C PRO A 131 17.16 6.64 10.20
N VAL A 132 16.79 6.94 8.96
CA VAL A 132 15.78 6.17 8.23
C VAL A 132 16.41 4.92 7.61
N VAL A 133 15.76 3.77 7.76
CA VAL A 133 16.21 2.53 7.13
C VAL A 133 15.04 1.85 6.44
N ASP A 134 14.90 2.11 5.14
CA ASP A 134 13.94 1.44 4.26
C ASP A 134 14.64 0.43 3.33
N GLY A 135 13.88 -0.19 2.42
CA GLY A 135 14.45 -1.11 1.45
C GLY A 135 15.51 -0.50 0.52
N ASN A 136 15.49 0.82 0.32
CA ASN A 136 16.52 1.55 -0.44
C ASN A 136 17.80 1.69 0.38
N VAL A 137 17.69 2.16 1.63
CA VAL A 137 18.82 2.33 2.54
C VAL A 137 19.49 1.01 2.86
N TYR A 138 18.73 -0.04 3.20
CA TYR A 138 19.27 -1.39 3.40
C TYR A 138 20.17 -1.82 2.24
N ARG A 139 19.74 -1.58 0.99
CA ARG A 139 20.50 -1.96 -0.20
C ARG A 139 21.75 -1.11 -0.39
N VAL A 140 21.66 0.20 -0.19
CA VAL A 140 22.82 1.11 -0.28
C VAL A 140 23.87 0.72 0.74
N LEU A 141 23.49 0.57 2.01
CA LEU A 141 24.40 0.21 3.09
C LEU A 141 24.99 -1.19 2.88
N ALA A 142 24.16 -2.18 2.53
CA ALA A 142 24.64 -3.54 2.28
C ALA A 142 25.68 -3.58 1.16
N ARG A 143 25.41 -2.90 0.04
CA ARG A 143 26.33 -2.88 -1.10
C ARG A 143 27.59 -2.07 -0.82
N TYR A 144 27.46 -0.88 -0.23
CA TYR A 144 28.61 -0.03 0.02
C TYR A 144 29.58 -0.66 1.02
N PHE A 145 29.07 -1.20 2.12
CA PHE A 145 29.88 -1.82 3.19
C PHE A 145 30.14 -3.32 2.98
N GLY A 146 29.53 -3.95 1.97
CA GLY A 146 29.71 -5.37 1.67
C GLY A 146 29.11 -6.31 2.73
N VAL A 147 27.97 -5.92 3.31
CA VAL A 147 27.30 -6.65 4.40
C VAL A 147 26.30 -7.65 3.85
N ASP A 148 26.49 -8.92 4.18
CA ASP A 148 25.64 -10.06 3.78
C ASP A 148 24.63 -10.50 4.86
N THR A 149 24.64 -9.83 6.03
CA THR A 149 23.65 -10.09 7.08
C THR A 149 22.23 -9.87 6.52
N PRO A 150 21.31 -10.85 6.62
CA PRO A 150 20.00 -10.73 5.99
C PRO A 150 19.18 -9.57 6.56
N ILE A 151 18.74 -8.66 5.69
CA ILE A 151 18.11 -7.39 6.10
C ILE A 151 16.75 -7.55 6.80
N ASN A 152 16.11 -8.71 6.63
CA ASN A 152 14.80 -9.05 7.19
C ASN A 152 14.90 -10.07 8.34
N SER A 153 16.08 -10.19 8.96
CA SER A 153 16.31 -10.92 10.22
C SER A 153 16.31 -9.95 11.40
N THR A 154 16.01 -10.42 12.61
CA THR A 154 16.05 -9.60 13.82
C THR A 154 17.43 -8.98 14.07
N SER A 155 18.50 -9.75 13.85
CA SER A 155 19.87 -9.27 13.96
C SER A 155 20.21 -8.26 12.86
N GLY A 156 19.83 -8.53 11.62
CA GLY A 156 20.04 -7.62 10.49
C GLY A 156 19.34 -6.27 10.67
N VAL A 157 18.09 -6.25 11.14
CA VAL A 157 17.39 -4.99 11.41
C VAL A 157 18.16 -4.12 12.40
N LYS A 158 18.63 -4.71 13.51
CA LYS A 158 19.44 -4.01 14.52
C LYS A 158 20.78 -3.54 13.96
N TYR A 159 21.48 -4.41 13.24
CA TYR A 159 22.78 -4.12 12.64
C TYR A 159 22.71 -2.91 11.69
N PHE A 160 21.78 -2.92 10.74
CA PHE A 160 21.66 -1.84 9.77
C PHE A 160 21.17 -0.53 10.39
N LYS A 161 20.36 -0.57 11.45
CA LYS A 161 19.98 0.64 12.19
C LYS A 161 21.19 1.27 12.89
N GLN A 162 22.06 0.44 13.48
CA GLN A 162 23.31 0.88 14.09
C GLN A 162 24.27 1.43 13.03
N LEU A 163 24.48 0.70 11.94
CA LEU A 163 25.32 1.14 10.82
C LEU A 163 24.83 2.48 10.24
N ALA A 164 23.51 2.62 10.03
CA ALA A 164 22.93 3.87 9.54
C ALA A 164 23.18 5.03 10.53
N ARG A 165 23.18 4.78 11.83
CA ARG A 165 23.48 5.78 12.87
C ARG A 165 24.95 6.19 12.89
N GLU A 166 25.86 5.27 12.62
CA GLU A 166 27.30 5.54 12.57
C GLU A 166 27.70 6.39 11.36
N VAL A 167 26.99 6.21 10.24
CA VAL A 167 27.37 6.83 8.96
C VAL A 167 26.52 8.05 8.59
N MET A 168 25.49 8.38 9.38
CA MET A 168 24.62 9.52 9.09
C MET A 168 25.34 10.85 9.26
N ASN A 169 24.89 11.86 8.51
CA ASN A 169 25.29 13.24 8.79
C ASN A 169 24.39 13.80 9.91
N THR A 170 25.00 14.24 11.01
CA THR A 170 24.28 14.78 12.17
C THR A 170 23.94 16.27 12.03
N GLU A 171 24.61 16.99 11.15
CA GLU A 171 24.39 18.44 10.94
C GLU A 171 23.21 18.71 9.99
N ASN A 172 22.97 17.82 9.02
CA ASN A 172 21.90 17.91 8.03
C ASN A 172 21.16 16.57 7.89
N ILE A 173 20.62 16.07 9.02
CA ILE A 173 19.93 14.78 9.09
C ILE A 173 18.71 14.71 8.16
N ARG A 174 17.98 15.82 8.04
CA ARG A 174 16.80 15.95 7.18
C ARG A 174 17.13 15.66 5.71
N ASP A 175 18.14 16.36 5.17
CA ASP A 175 18.51 16.14 3.77
C ASP A 175 19.24 14.81 3.61
N TYR A 176 20.05 14.40 4.59
CA TYR A 176 20.77 13.13 4.52
C TYR A 176 19.82 11.93 4.42
N ASN A 177 18.79 11.86 5.27
CA ASN A 177 17.81 10.79 5.24
C ASN A 177 17.07 10.74 3.89
N GLN A 178 16.64 11.90 3.38
CA GLN A 178 16.03 11.97 2.06
C GLN A 178 17.01 11.60 0.93
N ALA A 179 18.27 12.00 1.06
CA ALA A 179 19.33 11.76 0.11
C ALA A 179 19.67 10.27 -0.03
N ILE A 180 19.84 9.55 1.09
CA ILE A 180 20.17 8.12 1.03
C ILE A 180 19.00 7.28 0.49
N MET A 181 17.76 7.64 0.81
CA MET A 181 16.56 7.02 0.23
C MET A 181 16.49 7.27 -1.29
N GLU A 182 16.70 8.52 -1.72
CA GLU A 182 16.70 8.89 -3.13
C GLU A 182 17.84 8.21 -3.89
N PHE A 183 19.03 8.17 -3.30
CA PHE A 183 20.22 7.52 -3.85
C PHE A 183 19.95 6.04 -4.10
N GLY A 184 19.37 5.34 -3.13
CA GLY A 184 18.95 3.96 -3.34
C GLY A 184 17.90 3.85 -4.44
N ALA A 185 16.93 4.77 -4.51
CA ALA A 185 15.86 4.71 -5.48
C ALA A 185 16.33 4.86 -6.95
N ILE A 186 17.25 5.79 -7.25
CA ILE A 186 17.60 6.15 -8.64
C ILE A 186 19.08 5.96 -9.04
N GLN A 187 20.01 5.88 -8.08
CA GLN A 187 21.43 5.61 -8.35
C GLN A 187 21.76 4.13 -8.10
N CYS A 188 21.62 3.68 -6.86
CA CYS A 188 21.86 2.31 -6.44
C CYS A 188 20.56 1.47 -6.54
N ALA A 189 19.94 1.47 -7.71
CA ALA A 189 18.67 0.78 -7.95
C ALA A 189 18.80 -0.76 -7.76
N PRO A 190 17.70 -1.49 -7.49
CA PRO A 190 17.76 -2.95 -7.32
C PRO A 190 18.31 -3.68 -8.53
N LYS A 191 17.88 -3.28 -9.74
CA LYS A 191 18.35 -3.79 -11.03
C LYS A 191 19.04 -2.66 -11.79
N ASN A 192 20.09 -3.00 -12.54
CA ASN A 192 20.86 -2.06 -13.36
C ASN A 192 21.26 -0.78 -12.59
N PRO A 193 21.89 -0.88 -11.40
CA PRO A 193 22.39 0.29 -10.70
C PRO A 193 23.42 1.03 -11.55
N LYS A 194 23.45 2.35 -11.44
CA LYS A 194 24.33 3.21 -12.23
C LYS A 194 25.74 3.25 -11.61
N CYS A 195 26.42 2.11 -11.52
CA CYS A 195 27.69 2.01 -10.81
C CYS A 195 28.83 2.78 -11.48
N SER A 196 28.83 2.90 -12.81
CA SER A 196 29.89 3.57 -13.58
C SER A 196 30.05 5.05 -13.22
N ASN A 197 28.95 5.76 -12.95
CA ASN A 197 28.94 7.17 -12.56
C ASN A 197 28.53 7.38 -11.09
N CYS A 198 28.60 6.32 -10.28
CA CYS A 198 28.26 6.39 -8.87
C CYS A 198 29.37 7.12 -8.10
N PRO A 199 29.06 8.16 -7.30
CA PRO A 199 30.09 8.88 -6.52
C PRO A 199 30.73 8.01 -5.41
N LEU A 200 30.16 6.83 -5.16
CA LEU A 200 30.67 5.86 -4.20
C LEU A 200 31.46 4.72 -4.87
N ASN A 201 31.63 4.72 -6.20
CA ASN A 201 32.19 3.60 -6.95
C ASN A 201 33.58 3.15 -6.44
N GLU A 202 34.49 4.09 -6.19
CA GLU A 202 35.87 3.82 -5.75
C GLU A 202 35.94 3.07 -4.42
N SER A 203 34.96 3.25 -3.54
CA SER A 203 34.96 2.70 -2.17
C SER A 203 33.84 1.68 -1.92
N CYS A 204 33.02 1.38 -2.93
CA CYS A 204 31.91 0.45 -2.80
C CYS A 204 32.41 -0.99 -2.79
N VAL A 205 32.34 -1.67 -1.64
CA VAL A 205 32.82 -3.05 -1.48
C VAL A 205 32.13 -4.02 -2.44
N ALA A 206 30.80 -3.89 -2.61
CA ALA A 206 30.08 -4.76 -3.53
C ALA A 206 30.48 -4.57 -4.98
N LEU A 207 30.87 -3.35 -5.39
CA LEU A 207 31.37 -3.12 -6.75
C LEU A 207 32.74 -3.76 -6.94
N GLN A 208 33.67 -3.53 -6.00
CA GLN A 208 35.03 -4.08 -6.05
C GLN A 208 35.06 -5.62 -6.02
N LYS A 209 34.10 -6.24 -5.31
CA LYS A 209 34.03 -7.69 -5.12
C LYS A 209 32.97 -8.38 -5.99
N ASN A 210 32.36 -7.68 -6.95
CA ASN A 210 31.30 -8.22 -7.81
C ASN A 210 30.08 -8.80 -7.03
N LEU A 211 29.70 -8.18 -5.91
CA LEU A 211 28.57 -8.59 -5.05
C LEU A 211 27.30 -7.74 -5.26
N VAL A 212 27.28 -6.82 -6.23
CA VAL A 212 26.17 -5.87 -6.43
C VAL A 212 24.82 -6.57 -6.60
N ASP A 213 24.78 -7.67 -7.36
CA ASP A 213 23.55 -8.42 -7.63
C ASP A 213 23.19 -9.43 -6.51
N LEU A 214 24.14 -9.68 -5.61
CA LEU A 214 23.97 -10.59 -4.46
C LEU A 214 23.48 -9.86 -3.20
N LEU A 215 23.70 -8.54 -3.12
CA LEU A 215 23.35 -7.72 -1.96
C LEU A 215 22.18 -6.76 -2.25
N PRO A 216 21.26 -6.55 -1.29
CA PRO A 216 21.25 -7.11 0.06
C PRO A 216 20.69 -8.55 0.11
N VAL A 217 21.15 -9.34 1.09
CA VAL A 217 20.60 -10.67 1.37
C VAL A 217 19.20 -10.55 2.01
N LYS A 218 18.27 -11.38 1.56
CA LYS A 218 16.90 -11.51 2.10
C LYS A 218 16.54 -12.96 2.32
N ILE A 219 15.92 -13.26 3.45
CA ILE A 219 15.36 -14.59 3.74
C ILE A 219 13.96 -14.68 3.10
N ASN A 220 13.76 -15.57 2.13
CA ASN A 220 12.46 -15.80 1.49
C ASN A 220 11.61 -16.75 2.35
N LYS A 221 10.46 -16.29 2.85
CA LYS A 221 9.59 -17.07 3.76
C LYS A 221 8.10 -17.12 3.38
N THR A 222 7.66 -16.42 2.34
CA THR A 222 6.21 -16.25 2.12
C THR A 222 5.62 -17.41 1.33
N LYS A 223 4.87 -18.28 2.02
CA LYS A 223 3.99 -19.27 1.37
C LYS A 223 2.76 -18.58 0.81
N VAL A 224 2.56 -18.64 -0.50
CA VAL A 224 1.39 -18.05 -1.17
C VAL A 224 0.22 -19.04 -1.09
N LYS A 225 -0.91 -18.60 -0.52
CA LYS A 225 -2.15 -19.40 -0.46
C LYS A 225 -2.97 -19.23 -1.74
N LYS A 226 -3.63 -20.29 -2.22
CA LYS A 226 -4.64 -20.20 -3.28
C LYS A 226 -6.03 -20.12 -2.65
N ARG A 227 -6.88 -19.23 -3.15
CA ARG A 227 -8.29 -19.08 -2.73
C ARG A 227 -9.16 -18.94 -3.98
N TYR A 228 -10.35 -19.53 -3.95
CA TYR A 228 -11.26 -19.54 -5.10
C TYR A 228 -12.50 -18.72 -4.75
N PHE A 229 -12.69 -17.62 -5.45
CA PHE A 229 -13.74 -16.62 -5.17
C PHE A 229 -14.80 -16.70 -6.26
N ASN A 230 -16.04 -16.96 -5.86
CA ASN A 230 -17.20 -16.87 -6.72
C ASN A 230 -18.04 -15.66 -6.31
N TYR A 231 -17.89 -14.57 -7.03
CA TYR A 231 -18.70 -13.38 -6.84
C TYR A 231 -20.03 -13.54 -7.54
N LEU A 232 -21.12 -13.30 -6.81
CA LEU A 232 -22.49 -13.42 -7.28
C LEU A 232 -23.00 -12.01 -7.58
N VAL A 233 -23.01 -11.64 -8.86
CA VAL A 233 -23.59 -10.38 -9.34
C VAL A 233 -25.08 -10.60 -9.48
N MET A 234 -25.81 -10.41 -8.37
CA MET A 234 -27.25 -10.61 -8.32
C MET A 234 -27.99 -9.36 -8.78
N LEU A 235 -28.91 -9.51 -9.73
CA LEU A 235 -29.80 -8.47 -10.25
C LEU A 235 -31.25 -8.82 -9.91
N ASP A 236 -31.98 -7.87 -9.35
CA ASP A 236 -33.41 -7.99 -9.11
C ASP A 236 -34.25 -7.59 -10.33
N THR A 237 -35.57 -7.65 -10.18
CA THR A 237 -36.55 -7.27 -11.22
C THR A 237 -36.46 -5.81 -11.69
N GLU A 238 -35.83 -4.92 -10.89
CA GLU A 238 -35.59 -3.51 -11.23
C GLU A 238 -34.13 -3.26 -11.66
N ASN A 239 -33.37 -4.32 -11.98
CA ASN A 239 -31.94 -4.30 -12.30
C ASN A 239 -31.07 -3.64 -11.21
N GLN A 240 -31.54 -3.64 -9.96
CA GLN A 240 -30.74 -3.24 -8.82
C GLN A 240 -29.80 -4.39 -8.44
N ILE A 241 -28.60 -4.03 -8.01
CA ILE A 241 -27.52 -4.98 -7.72
C ILE A 241 -27.25 -5.01 -6.23
N LYS A 242 -27.14 -6.22 -5.68
CA LYS A 242 -26.76 -6.41 -4.27
C LYS A 242 -25.26 -6.27 -4.09
N LEU A 243 -24.84 -5.35 -3.22
CA LEU A 243 -23.48 -5.30 -2.67
C LEU A 243 -23.52 -5.56 -1.17
N GLN A 244 -22.39 -6.02 -0.63
CA GLN A 244 -22.19 -6.17 0.80
C GLN A 244 -20.86 -5.56 1.22
N GLN A 245 -20.81 -4.97 2.41
CA GLN A 245 -19.55 -4.52 2.98
C GLN A 245 -18.84 -5.67 3.67
N ARG A 246 -17.56 -5.88 3.35
CA ARG A 246 -16.75 -6.97 3.91
C ARG A 246 -16.40 -6.69 5.37
N ARG A 247 -17.20 -7.24 6.29
CA ARG A 247 -16.97 -7.16 7.75
C ARG A 247 -16.01 -8.25 8.23
N GLY A 248 -15.27 -7.96 9.30
CA GLY A 248 -14.33 -8.92 9.92
C GLY A 248 -12.89 -8.81 9.43
N LYS A 249 -11.99 -9.61 10.01
CA LYS A 249 -10.55 -9.57 9.71
C LYS A 249 -10.27 -10.26 8.36
N GLY A 250 -9.43 -9.66 7.52
CA GLY A 250 -9.01 -10.26 6.26
C GLY A 250 -8.53 -9.22 5.25
N ILE A 251 -8.41 -9.64 3.99
CA ILE A 251 -8.22 -8.70 2.88
C ILE A 251 -9.45 -7.84 2.69
N TRP A 252 -9.24 -6.62 2.17
CA TRP A 252 -10.31 -5.73 1.74
C TRP A 252 -11.35 -5.43 2.82
N GLN A 253 -10.95 -5.52 4.09
CA GLN A 253 -11.83 -5.22 5.21
C GLN A 253 -12.40 -3.80 5.06
N ASN A 254 -13.71 -3.69 5.25
CA ASN A 254 -14.54 -2.49 5.10
C ASN A 254 -14.68 -1.96 3.66
N LEU A 255 -14.14 -2.66 2.65
CA LEU A 255 -14.53 -2.42 1.26
C LEU A 255 -15.85 -3.12 0.94
N TRP A 256 -16.51 -2.63 -0.10
CA TRP A 256 -17.70 -3.24 -0.66
C TRP A 256 -17.32 -4.29 -1.70
N GLU A 257 -18.13 -5.36 -1.76
CA GLU A 257 -17.99 -6.42 -2.73
C GLU A 257 -19.36 -6.99 -3.12
N PHE A 258 -19.41 -7.68 -4.26
CA PHE A 258 -20.55 -8.55 -4.55
C PHE A 258 -20.60 -9.69 -3.51
N PRO A 259 -21.78 -10.24 -3.22
CA PRO A 259 -21.91 -11.45 -2.41
C PRO A 259 -20.95 -12.54 -2.87
N LEU A 260 -20.19 -13.08 -1.91
CA LEU A 260 -19.05 -13.96 -2.18
C LEU A 260 -19.33 -15.37 -1.67
N PHE A 261 -19.22 -16.34 -2.57
CA PHE A 261 -19.10 -17.76 -2.23
C PHE A 261 -17.64 -18.21 -2.41
N GLU A 262 -16.94 -18.37 -1.29
CA GLU A 262 -15.55 -18.82 -1.29
C GLU A 262 -15.45 -20.35 -1.17
N THR A 263 -14.68 -20.96 -2.07
CA THR A 263 -14.47 -22.42 -2.13
C THR A 263 -13.00 -22.81 -1.99
N LYS A 264 -12.75 -24.08 -1.65
CA LYS A 264 -11.38 -24.62 -1.52
C LYS A 264 -10.72 -24.90 -2.87
N THR A 265 -11.53 -25.16 -3.89
CA THR A 265 -11.17 -25.46 -5.27
C THR A 265 -12.07 -24.68 -6.21
N GLU A 266 -11.79 -24.74 -7.51
CA GLU A 266 -12.72 -24.25 -8.52
C GLU A 266 -14.09 -24.88 -8.34
N SER A 267 -15.13 -24.05 -8.40
CA SER A 267 -16.52 -24.49 -8.26
C SER A 267 -17.21 -24.66 -9.60
N ASN A 268 -18.26 -25.48 -9.61
CA ASN A 268 -19.12 -25.73 -10.77
C ASN A 268 -20.53 -25.14 -10.59
N MET A 269 -21.32 -25.13 -11.67
CA MET A 269 -22.69 -24.59 -11.70
C MET A 269 -23.61 -25.20 -10.62
N SER A 270 -23.48 -26.50 -10.32
CA SER A 270 -24.33 -27.16 -9.32
C SER A 270 -24.05 -26.66 -7.91
N GLU A 271 -22.78 -26.41 -7.56
CA GLU A 271 -22.40 -25.83 -6.27
C GLU A 271 -22.90 -24.39 -6.12
N ILE A 272 -22.82 -23.59 -7.19
CA ILE A 272 -23.36 -22.22 -7.21
C ILE A 272 -24.87 -22.23 -7.00
N LYS A 273 -25.61 -23.08 -7.73
CA LYS A 273 -27.05 -23.24 -7.57
C LYS A 273 -27.43 -23.62 -6.14
N HIS A 274 -26.74 -24.62 -5.58
CA HIS A 274 -26.98 -25.06 -4.22
C HIS A 274 -26.78 -23.91 -3.20
N HIS A 275 -25.67 -23.17 -3.33
CA HIS A 275 -25.39 -22.03 -2.46
C HIS A 275 -26.44 -20.91 -2.58
N LEU A 276 -26.89 -20.60 -3.80
CA LEU A 276 -27.95 -19.62 -4.04
C LEU A 276 -29.27 -20.02 -3.39
N THR A 277 -29.66 -21.29 -3.50
CA THR A 277 -30.86 -21.81 -2.83
C THR A 277 -30.71 -21.78 -1.31
N SER A 278 -29.59 -22.26 -0.76
CA SER A 278 -29.43 -22.40 0.70
C SER A 278 -29.23 -21.09 1.44
N ASN A 279 -28.54 -20.12 0.83
CA ASN A 279 -28.13 -18.88 1.51
C ASN A 279 -28.98 -17.67 1.14
N PHE A 280 -29.62 -17.69 -0.02
CA PHE A 280 -30.40 -16.54 -0.52
C PHE A 280 -31.87 -16.91 -0.80
N GLY A 281 -32.26 -18.18 -0.66
CA GLY A 281 -33.62 -18.64 -0.98
C GLY A 281 -33.97 -18.52 -2.47
N LEU A 282 -32.97 -18.32 -3.33
CA LEU A 282 -33.16 -18.14 -4.76
C LEU A 282 -33.30 -19.51 -5.44
N GLY A 283 -34.49 -19.74 -6.01
CA GLY A 283 -34.92 -21.04 -6.56
C GLY A 283 -34.91 -21.12 -8.09
N SER A 284 -35.77 -21.99 -8.63
CA SER A 284 -35.80 -22.46 -10.02
C SER A 284 -35.95 -21.38 -11.10
N SER A 285 -36.52 -20.22 -10.77
CA SER A 285 -36.74 -19.12 -11.73
C SER A 285 -35.52 -18.19 -11.87
N THR A 286 -34.42 -18.49 -11.17
CA THR A 286 -33.20 -17.70 -11.23
C THR A 286 -32.38 -18.04 -12.48
N GLU A 287 -32.15 -17.05 -13.35
CA GLU A 287 -31.24 -17.19 -14.49
C GLU A 287 -29.79 -17.02 -14.00
N ILE A 288 -28.95 -18.03 -14.22
CA ILE A 288 -27.54 -18.01 -13.79
C ILE A 288 -26.66 -18.19 -15.02
N SER A 289 -25.76 -17.24 -15.25
CA SER A 289 -24.74 -17.30 -16.30
C SER A 289 -23.37 -16.94 -15.74
N LEU A 290 -22.32 -17.46 -16.36
CA LEU A 290 -20.95 -17.16 -16.00
C LEU A 290 -20.43 -16.00 -16.87
N HIS A 291 -19.96 -14.92 -16.24
CA HIS A 291 -19.45 -13.76 -16.97
C HIS A 291 -18.06 -14.01 -17.56
N ASN A 292 -17.19 -14.73 -16.83
CA ASN A 292 -15.85 -15.07 -17.26
C ASN A 292 -15.63 -16.59 -17.20
N GLU A 293 -15.50 -17.22 -18.37
CA GLU A 293 -15.22 -18.67 -18.47
C GLU A 293 -13.88 -19.02 -17.82
N ASP A 294 -12.84 -18.26 -18.16
CA ASP A 294 -11.51 -18.34 -17.56
C ASP A 294 -11.43 -17.62 -16.22
N GLN A 295 -10.71 -18.20 -15.27
CA GLN A 295 -10.50 -17.60 -13.96
C GLN A 295 -9.64 -16.33 -14.06
N ILE A 296 -10.14 -15.24 -13.48
CA ILE A 296 -9.35 -14.03 -13.29
C ILE A 296 -8.47 -14.23 -12.05
N VAL A 297 -7.15 -14.29 -12.26
CA VAL A 297 -6.18 -14.47 -11.18
C VAL A 297 -5.72 -13.13 -10.63
N HIS A 298 -6.25 -12.73 -9.48
CA HIS A 298 -5.82 -11.54 -8.76
C HIS A 298 -4.70 -11.89 -7.76
N LYS A 299 -3.49 -11.39 -8.00
CA LYS A 299 -2.30 -11.70 -7.20
C LYS A 299 -2.11 -10.71 -6.05
N LEU A 300 -2.18 -11.20 -4.81
CA LEU A 300 -1.77 -10.48 -3.61
C LEU A 300 -0.45 -11.06 -3.08
N SER A 301 0.30 -10.32 -2.26
CA SER A 301 1.66 -10.70 -1.83
C SER A 301 1.74 -12.04 -1.10
N HIS A 302 0.67 -12.47 -0.42
CA HIS A 302 0.63 -13.69 0.39
C HIS A 302 -0.49 -14.66 -0.05
N GLN A 303 -1.25 -14.32 -1.09
CA GLN A 303 -2.34 -15.15 -1.58
C GLN A 303 -2.73 -14.79 -3.02
N HIS A 304 -3.11 -15.79 -3.80
CA HIS A 304 -3.66 -15.61 -5.14
C HIS A 304 -5.14 -15.95 -5.10
N LEU A 305 -5.96 -15.03 -5.61
CA LEU A 305 -7.40 -15.19 -5.70
C LEU A 305 -7.73 -15.61 -7.13
N TYR A 306 -8.38 -16.76 -7.27
CA TYR A 306 -8.86 -17.30 -8.52
C TYR A 306 -10.35 -16.99 -8.60
N THR A 307 -10.74 -16.06 -9.45
CA THR A 307 -12.05 -15.41 -9.36
C THR A 307 -12.94 -15.74 -10.56
N LYS A 308 -14.20 -16.07 -10.27
CA LYS A 308 -15.31 -16.16 -11.22
C LYS A 308 -16.45 -15.22 -10.80
N PHE A 309 -17.07 -14.59 -11.78
CA PHE A 309 -18.23 -13.74 -11.62
C PHE A 309 -19.45 -14.41 -12.24
N TRP A 310 -20.47 -14.66 -11.42
CA TRP A 310 -21.72 -15.29 -11.81
C TRP A 310 -22.80 -14.22 -11.87
N ILE A 311 -23.39 -14.01 -13.04
CA ILE A 311 -24.54 -13.13 -13.21
C ILE A 311 -25.78 -13.92 -12.83
N VAL A 312 -26.55 -13.41 -11.87
CA VAL A 312 -27.69 -14.09 -11.27
C VAL A 312 -28.89 -13.15 -11.36
N LYS A 313 -29.81 -13.40 -12.29
CA LYS A 313 -31.06 -12.61 -12.38
C LYS A 313 -32.16 -13.33 -11.62
N THR A 314 -32.83 -12.60 -10.73
CA THR A 314 -33.89 -13.15 -9.87
C THR A 314 -35.18 -12.35 -10.00
N ASP A 315 -36.30 -13.04 -9.78
CA ASP A 315 -37.63 -12.43 -9.67
C ASP A 315 -37.87 -11.77 -8.29
N ALA A 316 -36.95 -11.94 -7.35
CA ALA A 316 -37.00 -11.25 -6.07
C ALA A 316 -36.76 -9.74 -6.26
N ARG A 317 -37.17 -8.94 -5.29
CA ARG A 317 -36.82 -7.51 -5.17
C ARG A 317 -35.81 -7.33 -4.05
N PHE A 318 -34.80 -6.48 -4.24
CA PHE A 318 -33.85 -6.16 -3.17
C PHE A 318 -34.23 -4.85 -2.46
N ASP A 319 -34.55 -4.93 -1.18
CA ASP A 319 -34.81 -3.74 -0.35
C ASP A 319 -33.57 -2.82 -0.24
N ASP A 320 -32.38 -3.42 -0.31
CA ASP A 320 -31.06 -2.76 -0.26
C ASP A 320 -30.35 -2.76 -1.64
N GLY A 321 -31.12 -2.89 -2.73
CA GLY A 321 -30.60 -2.90 -4.09
C GLY A 321 -29.92 -1.59 -4.49
N ILE A 322 -28.78 -1.68 -5.18
CA ILE A 322 -28.01 -0.52 -5.64
C ILE A 322 -28.06 -0.45 -7.17
N ALA A 323 -28.49 0.70 -7.68
CA ALA A 323 -28.52 0.92 -9.12
C ALA A 323 -27.11 0.84 -9.71
N LEU A 324 -26.97 0.20 -10.88
CA LEU A 324 -25.69 0.02 -11.59
C LEU A 324 -24.87 1.31 -11.69
N ARG A 325 -25.52 2.45 -11.96
CA ARG A 325 -24.87 3.76 -12.05
C ARG A 325 -24.18 4.22 -10.76
N LYS A 326 -24.69 3.81 -9.59
CA LYS A 326 -24.20 4.20 -8.26
C LYS A 326 -23.10 3.28 -7.72
N LEU A 327 -22.81 2.14 -8.34
CA LEU A 327 -21.78 1.21 -7.82
C LEU A 327 -20.39 1.86 -7.70
N ASP A 328 -20.09 2.85 -8.54
CA ASP A 328 -18.83 3.60 -8.50
C ASP A 328 -18.73 4.56 -7.31
N GLU A 329 -19.77 4.76 -6.51
CA GLU A 329 -19.72 5.56 -5.28
C GLU A 329 -19.05 4.77 -4.15
N PHE A 330 -19.16 3.44 -4.18
CA PHE A 330 -18.66 2.57 -3.12
C PHE A 330 -17.16 2.26 -3.28
N PRO A 331 -16.38 2.20 -2.19
CA PRO A 331 -14.99 1.77 -2.25
C PRO A 331 -14.91 0.27 -2.42
N VAL A 332 -14.43 -0.18 -3.58
CA VAL A 332 -14.34 -1.60 -3.94
C VAL A 332 -12.88 -1.99 -4.28
N PRO A 333 -12.50 -3.27 -4.17
CA PRO A 333 -11.23 -3.75 -4.71
C PRO A 333 -11.10 -3.49 -6.21
N VAL A 334 -9.86 -3.35 -6.71
CA VAL A 334 -9.59 -3.15 -8.17
C VAL A 334 -10.28 -4.21 -9.02
N LEU A 335 -10.21 -5.47 -8.59
CA LEU A 335 -10.88 -6.61 -9.23
C LEU A 335 -12.38 -6.38 -9.47
N ILE A 336 -13.07 -5.75 -8.51
CA ILE A 336 -14.50 -5.45 -8.59
C ILE A 336 -14.75 -4.16 -9.36
N ALA A 337 -13.89 -3.15 -9.20
CA ALA A 337 -13.96 -1.90 -9.97
C ALA A 337 -13.87 -2.18 -11.48
N ASP A 338 -12.96 -3.08 -11.89
CA ASP A 338 -12.78 -3.47 -13.29
C ASP A 338 -14.05 -4.14 -13.85
N LEU A 339 -14.69 -5.03 -13.07
CA LEU A 339 -15.96 -5.63 -13.46
C LEU A 339 -17.08 -4.58 -13.58
N ILE A 340 -17.22 -3.69 -12.59
CA ILE A 340 -18.26 -2.64 -12.61
C ILE A 340 -18.14 -1.79 -13.87
N LYS A 341 -16.92 -1.43 -14.26
CA LYS A 341 -16.65 -0.71 -15.50
C LYS A 341 -17.10 -1.50 -16.74
N THR A 342 -16.80 -2.80 -16.79
CA THR A 342 -17.24 -3.67 -17.90
C THR A 342 -18.77 -3.79 -17.96
N LEU A 343 -19.43 -4.03 -16.82
CA LEU A 343 -20.89 -4.12 -16.75
C LEU A 343 -21.56 -2.83 -17.24
N LYS A 344 -21.05 -1.66 -16.84
CA LYS A 344 -21.58 -0.38 -17.33
C LYS A 344 -21.47 -0.23 -18.85
N ASN A 345 -20.43 -0.76 -19.48
CA ASN A 345 -20.28 -0.68 -20.94
C ASN A 345 -21.10 -1.73 -21.72
N SER A 346 -21.67 -2.73 -21.05
CA SER A 346 -22.47 -3.78 -21.69
C SER A 346 -23.98 -3.53 -21.58
N TYR A 347 -24.41 -2.73 -20.60
CA TYR A 347 -25.81 -2.42 -20.33
C TYR A 347 -26.18 -0.95 -20.63
N PHE A 348 -25.19 -0.14 -21.02
CA PHE A 348 -25.32 1.17 -21.67
C PHE A 348 -24.54 1.12 -22.98
#